data_AF-M6FBG4-F1
#
_entry.id   AF-M6FBG4-F1
#
_cell.length_a   1.000
_cell.length_b   1.000
_cell.length_c   1.000
_cell.angle_alpha   90.00
_cell.angle_beta   90.00
_cell.angle_gamma   90.00
#
_symmetry.space_group_name_H-M   'P 1'
#
loop_
_entity.id
_entity.type
_entity.pdbx_description
1 polymer ?
#
loop_
_entity_poly.entity_id
_entity_poly.type
_entity_poly.pdbx_seq_one_letter_code
_entity_poly.pdbx_strand_id
1 'polypeptide(L)'
;FSEFIPGLVICYTIFLERFFPSLFNKTATVTIPDSNITNEIELETIPEVKETQKNKYPSRDLLEGINLEKVKIKLNHFLDSKGFIDEELRLPDFASGLGLSTHQASYYLNQYLNMSFTDFLQFHRINEVKNMMRIKANYNLLNIAFECGFNSASSFHRACVKYTGKSPRDLRQELLSTETQRKGESE
;
A
#
# COMPACT_ATOMS: atom_id res chain seq x y z
N PHE A 1 -42.32 10.38 -3.45
CA PHE A 1 -41.33 10.36 -2.35
C PHE A 1 -39.96 10.12 -2.96
N SER A 2 -39.11 11.13 -2.96
CA SER A 2 -37.71 11.01 -3.41
C SER A 2 -36.86 10.54 -2.24
N GLU A 3 -36.25 9.37 -2.35
CA GLU A 3 -35.37 8.84 -1.30
C GLU A 3 -34.10 9.69 -1.22
N PHE A 4 -34.01 10.53 -0.19
CA PHE A 4 -32.85 11.37 0.06
C PHE A 4 -31.74 10.51 0.66
N ILE A 5 -30.85 10.00 -0.20
CA ILE A 5 -29.67 9.23 0.21
C ILE A 5 -28.80 10.15 1.09
N PRO A 6 -28.57 9.82 2.38
CA PRO A 6 -27.76 10.67 3.25
C PRO A 6 -26.34 10.79 2.70
N GLY A 7 -25.76 12.00 2.71
CA GLY A 7 -24.44 12.26 2.14
C GLY A 7 -23.33 11.35 2.68
N LEU A 8 -23.47 10.87 3.92
CA LEU A 8 -22.58 9.87 4.53
C LEU A 8 -22.51 8.55 3.74
N VAL A 9 -23.61 8.11 3.13
CA VAL A 9 -23.65 6.89 2.30
C VAL A 9 -22.86 7.11 1.00
N ILE A 10 -23.00 8.28 0.38
CA ILE A 10 -22.25 8.66 -0.84
C ILE A 10 -20.75 8.82 -0.52
N CYS A 11 -20.41 9.42 0.62
CA CYS A 11 -19.03 9.47 1.11
C CYS A 11 -18.48 8.05 1.38
N TYR A 12 -19.29 7.15 1.92
CA TYR A 12 -18.89 5.77 2.21
C TYR A 12 -18.68 4.95 0.93
N THR A 13 -19.53 5.09 -0.09
CA THR A 13 -19.32 4.42 -1.39
C THR A 13 -18.05 4.92 -2.09
N ILE A 14 -17.84 6.24 -2.16
CA ILE A 14 -16.61 6.83 -2.74
C ILE A 14 -15.36 6.42 -1.94
N PHE A 15 -15.47 6.32 -0.61
CA PHE A 15 -14.38 5.85 0.25
C PHE A 15 -14.05 4.38 -0.01
N LEU A 16 -15.07 3.50 -0.07
CA LEU A 16 -14.87 2.08 -0.36
C LEU A 16 -14.35 1.85 -1.79
N GLU A 17 -14.84 2.58 -2.78
CA GLU A 17 -14.37 2.51 -4.16
C GLU A 17 -12.87 2.86 -4.27
N ARG A 18 -12.42 3.85 -3.49
CA ARG A 18 -10.99 4.24 -3.45
C ARG A 18 -10.11 3.32 -2.60
N PHE A 19 -10.65 2.67 -1.58
CA PHE A 19 -9.86 1.87 -0.62
C PHE A 19 -9.90 0.35 -0.89
N PHE A 20 -10.95 -0.16 -1.56
CA PHE A 20 -11.17 -1.58 -1.86
C PHE A 20 -11.68 -1.82 -3.31
N PRO A 21 -10.93 -1.40 -4.36
CA PRO A 21 -11.37 -1.50 -5.75
C PRO A 21 -11.58 -2.96 -6.25
N SER A 22 -11.10 -3.97 -5.52
CA SER A 22 -11.32 -5.39 -5.87
C SER A 22 -12.75 -5.88 -5.60
N LEU A 23 -13.56 -5.17 -4.81
CA LEU A 23 -14.92 -5.60 -4.43
C LEU A 23 -15.97 -5.40 -5.53
N PHE A 24 -15.72 -4.52 -6.51
CA PHE A 24 -16.70 -4.14 -7.54
C PHE A 24 -16.48 -4.81 -8.92
N ASN A 25 -15.40 -5.58 -9.09
CA ASN A 25 -15.07 -6.21 -10.38
C ASN A 25 -15.67 -7.62 -10.53
N LYS A 26 -16.96 -7.69 -10.91
CA LYS A 26 -17.70 -8.84 -11.48
C LYS A 26 -19.15 -8.36 -11.76
N THR A 27 -19.79 -8.53 -12.93
CA THR A 27 -19.54 -9.38 -14.12
C THR A 27 -20.16 -8.75 -15.38
N ALA A 28 -19.50 -8.83 -16.55
CA ALA A 28 -20.18 -8.75 -17.85
C ALA A 28 -19.35 -9.36 -19.01
N THR A 29 -19.86 -10.48 -19.55
CA THR A 29 -19.87 -10.90 -20.97
C THR A 29 -18.64 -10.71 -21.89
N VAL A 30 -18.07 -11.87 -22.26
CA VAL A 30 -17.53 -12.24 -23.59
C VAL A 30 -17.97 -11.35 -24.75
N THR A 31 -17.01 -10.89 -25.58
CA THR A 31 -17.07 -10.88 -27.06
C THR A 31 -15.64 -10.72 -27.64
N ILE A 32 -15.27 -11.62 -28.56
CA ILE A 32 -14.14 -11.55 -29.52
C ILE A 32 -14.81 -11.84 -30.88
N PRO A 33 -14.71 -10.97 -31.90
CA PRO A 33 -13.64 -11.02 -32.94
C PRO A 33 -13.32 -9.62 -33.55
N ASP A 34 -12.46 -9.39 -34.55
CA ASP A 34 -11.23 -10.01 -35.08
C ASP A 34 -10.47 -8.97 -35.96
N SER A 35 -9.27 -9.33 -36.42
CA SER A 35 -8.61 -8.87 -37.67
C SER A 35 -7.89 -7.50 -37.74
N ASN A 36 -6.56 -7.62 -37.96
CA ASN A 36 -5.74 -7.01 -39.02
C ASN A 36 -5.91 -5.52 -39.43
N ILE A 37 -4.80 -4.78 -39.47
CA ILE A 37 -4.08 -4.45 -40.73
C ILE A 37 -2.72 -3.80 -40.41
N THR A 38 -1.73 -4.10 -41.26
CA THR A 38 -0.35 -3.59 -41.25
C THR A 38 -0.26 -2.09 -41.56
N ASN A 39 0.78 -1.43 -41.04
CA ASN A 39 1.61 -0.52 -41.85
C ASN A 39 3.01 -0.37 -41.22
N GLU A 40 4.02 -0.53 -42.07
CA GLU A 40 5.44 -0.39 -41.76
C GLU A 40 5.89 1.05 -42.03
N ILE A 41 6.86 1.56 -41.27
CA ILE A 41 7.87 2.57 -41.67
C ILE A 41 9.04 2.47 -40.68
N GLU A 42 10.26 2.67 -41.18
CA GLU A 42 11.53 2.25 -40.58
C GLU A 42 12.21 3.32 -39.69
N LEU A 43 13.28 2.89 -39.00
CA LEU A 43 13.99 3.51 -37.87
C LEU A 43 14.69 4.86 -38.13
N GLU A 44 14.81 5.66 -37.06
CA GLU A 44 16.11 6.18 -36.57
C GLU A 44 16.20 6.03 -35.02
N THR A 45 17.40 6.11 -34.43
CA THR A 45 17.73 5.66 -33.04
C THR A 45 18.23 6.85 -32.16
N ILE A 46 18.58 6.82 -30.85
CA ILE A 46 19.11 5.87 -29.82
C ILE A 46 18.74 6.48 -28.41
N PRO A 47 18.73 5.83 -27.20
CA PRO A 47 18.74 4.42 -26.75
C PRO A 47 17.55 3.98 -25.84
N GLU A 48 17.48 2.67 -25.62
CA GLU A 48 16.52 1.88 -24.82
C GLU A 48 16.53 2.17 -23.28
N VAL A 49 15.42 2.69 -22.74
CA VAL A 49 15.06 2.49 -21.32
C VAL A 49 14.38 1.12 -21.21
N LYS A 50 14.95 0.23 -20.38
CA LYS A 50 14.46 -1.15 -20.22
C LYS A 50 13.13 -1.20 -19.46
N GLU A 51 12.03 -1.04 -20.18
CA GLU A 51 10.72 -1.42 -19.68
C GLU A 51 10.66 -2.94 -19.48
N THR A 52 10.28 -3.37 -18.28
CA THR A 52 10.24 -4.79 -17.92
C THR A 52 9.15 -5.50 -18.73
N GLN A 53 9.60 -6.30 -19.69
CA GLN A 53 8.73 -7.06 -20.60
C GLN A 53 7.70 -7.90 -19.83
N LYS A 54 6.41 -7.61 -20.03
CA LYS A 54 5.32 -8.49 -19.59
C LYS A 54 5.39 -9.80 -20.38
N ASN A 55 6.00 -10.82 -19.77
CA ASN A 55 6.10 -12.14 -20.38
C ASN A 55 4.71 -12.73 -20.66
N LYS A 56 4.51 -13.10 -21.93
CA LYS A 56 3.26 -13.61 -22.52
C LYS A 56 3.04 -15.09 -22.18
N TYR A 57 2.82 -15.39 -20.91
CA TYR A 57 2.36 -16.69 -20.44
C TYR A 57 1.11 -16.53 -19.56
N PRO A 58 0.14 -17.46 -19.60
CA PRO A 58 -0.94 -17.46 -18.63
C PRO A 58 -0.32 -17.61 -17.23
N SER A 59 -0.55 -16.64 -16.34
CA SER A 59 0.03 -16.71 -15.01
C SER A 59 -0.55 -17.89 -14.27
N ARG A 60 0.28 -18.92 -14.04
CA ARG A 60 -0.02 -19.90 -12.97
C ARG A 60 -0.23 -19.10 -11.69
N ASP A 61 -1.31 -19.40 -10.97
CA ASP A 61 -1.47 -18.86 -9.63
C ASP A 61 -0.34 -19.42 -8.77
N LEU A 62 0.59 -18.58 -8.34
CA LEU A 62 1.73 -19.01 -7.54
C LEU A 62 1.33 -19.46 -6.14
N LEU A 63 0.08 -19.21 -5.74
CA LEU A 63 -0.51 -19.64 -4.49
C LEU A 63 -1.46 -20.84 -4.67
N GLU A 64 -1.46 -21.49 -5.85
CA GLU A 64 -2.14 -22.78 -6.03
C GLU A 64 -1.64 -23.80 -4.99
N GLY A 65 -2.57 -24.39 -4.23
CA GLY A 65 -2.25 -25.29 -3.10
C GLY A 65 -1.82 -24.60 -1.79
N ILE A 66 -1.68 -23.27 -1.74
CA ILE A 66 -1.40 -22.52 -0.52
C ILE A 66 -2.69 -22.22 0.26
N ASN A 67 -2.68 -22.50 1.57
CA ASN A 67 -3.77 -22.09 2.46
C ASN A 67 -3.69 -20.59 2.76
N LEU A 68 -4.46 -19.79 2.01
CA LEU A 68 -4.47 -18.32 2.12
C LEU A 68 -4.94 -17.80 3.50
N GLU A 69 -5.87 -18.47 4.18
CA GLU A 69 -6.29 -18.07 5.53
C GLU A 69 -5.15 -18.25 6.55
N LYS A 70 -4.34 -19.30 6.42
CA LYS A 70 -3.12 -19.47 7.24
C LYS A 70 -2.08 -18.37 6.97
N VAL A 71 -1.93 -17.94 5.73
CA VAL A 71 -1.08 -16.79 5.36
C VAL A 71 -1.59 -15.50 6.00
N LYS A 72 -2.90 -15.25 5.91
CA LYS A 72 -3.57 -14.07 6.49
C LYS A 72 -3.47 -14.01 8.01
N ILE A 73 -3.64 -15.13 8.71
CA ILE A 73 -3.44 -15.23 10.17
C ILE A 73 -2.00 -14.86 10.55
N LYS A 74 -1.01 -15.38 9.82
CA LYS A 74 0.41 -15.04 10.04
C LYS A 74 0.74 -13.59 9.71
N LEU A 75 0.15 -13.03 8.66
CA LEU A 75 0.27 -11.61 8.31
C LEU A 75 -0.28 -10.73 9.43
N ASN A 76 -1.46 -11.02 9.94
CA ASN A 76 -2.06 -10.28 11.05
C ASN A 76 -1.15 -10.34 12.30
N HIS A 77 -0.67 -11.53 12.68
CA HIS A 77 0.28 -11.67 13.78
C HIS A 77 1.57 -10.84 13.58
N PHE A 78 2.11 -10.79 12.36
CA PHE A 78 3.26 -9.94 12.01
C PHE A 78 2.95 -8.43 12.14
N LEU A 79 1.73 -8.00 11.83
CA LEU A 79 1.29 -6.62 12.00
C LEU A 79 1.05 -6.28 13.48
N ASP A 80 0.42 -7.17 14.23
CA ASP A 80 0.14 -7.02 15.67
C ASP A 80 1.43 -6.95 16.50
N SER A 81 2.42 -7.78 16.16
CA SER A 81 3.76 -7.72 16.76
C SER A 81 4.63 -6.56 16.24
N LYS A 82 4.10 -5.73 15.33
CA LYS A 82 4.80 -4.64 14.64
C LYS A 82 6.12 -5.06 13.98
N GLY A 83 6.18 -6.27 13.43
CA GLY A 83 7.38 -6.79 12.76
C GLY A 83 7.90 -5.91 11.61
N PHE A 84 7.06 -5.01 11.08
CA PHE A 84 7.47 -3.99 10.11
C PHE A 84 8.42 -2.92 10.67
N ILE A 85 8.58 -2.78 11.99
CA ILE A 85 9.51 -1.79 12.60
C ILE A 85 10.98 -2.20 12.42
N ASP A 86 11.28 -3.49 12.29
CA ASP A 86 12.64 -3.97 12.02
C ASP A 86 13.19 -3.35 10.72
N GLU A 87 14.24 -2.54 10.82
CA GLU A 87 14.83 -1.82 9.70
C GLU A 87 15.67 -2.73 8.78
N GLU A 88 16.13 -3.87 9.27
CA GLU A 88 16.88 -4.88 8.52
C GLU A 88 15.97 -5.92 7.85
N LEU A 89 14.66 -5.90 8.11
CA LEU A 89 13.70 -6.87 7.58
C LEU A 89 13.68 -6.89 6.04
N ARG A 90 14.01 -8.05 5.45
CA ARG A 90 13.96 -8.26 3.99
C ARG A 90 12.79 -9.16 3.61
N LEU A 91 12.47 -9.15 2.31
CA LEU A 91 11.38 -9.96 1.74
C LEU A 91 11.53 -11.48 2.02
N PRO A 92 12.73 -12.12 2.02
CA PRO A 92 12.85 -13.53 2.39
C PRO A 92 12.46 -13.83 3.83
N ASP A 93 12.77 -12.92 4.77
CA ASP A 93 12.48 -13.09 6.20
C ASP A 93 10.97 -12.96 6.45
N PHE A 94 10.37 -11.93 5.85
CA PHE A 94 8.91 -11.76 5.80
C PHE A 94 8.20 -12.96 5.18
N ALA A 95 8.69 -13.46 4.04
CA ALA A 95 8.15 -14.63 3.37
C ALA A 95 8.21 -15.88 4.27
N SER A 96 9.34 -16.09 4.93
CA SER A 96 9.56 -17.19 5.89
C SER A 96 8.58 -17.12 7.07
N GLY A 97 8.36 -15.92 7.62
CA GLY A 97 7.33 -15.65 8.65
C GLY A 97 5.94 -16.05 8.17
N LEU A 98 5.55 -15.66 6.95
CA LEU A 98 4.28 -16.06 6.31
C LEU A 98 4.23 -17.56 5.93
N GLY A 99 5.36 -18.26 5.87
CA GLY A 99 5.46 -19.65 5.39
C GLY A 99 5.30 -19.77 3.88
N LEU A 100 5.82 -18.77 3.15
CA LEU A 100 5.83 -18.67 1.70
C LEU A 100 7.27 -18.64 1.19
N SER A 101 7.48 -19.00 -0.08
CA SER A 101 8.72 -18.61 -0.76
C SER A 101 8.76 -17.10 -1.03
N THR A 102 9.96 -16.53 -1.20
CA THR A 102 10.16 -15.10 -1.52
C THR A 102 9.31 -14.63 -2.71
N HIS A 103 9.21 -15.48 -3.76
CA HIS A 103 8.41 -15.17 -4.95
C HIS A 103 6.90 -15.24 -4.68
N GLN A 104 6.44 -16.19 -3.85
CA GLN A 104 5.04 -16.28 -3.43
C GLN A 104 4.65 -15.11 -2.52
N ALA A 105 5.51 -14.67 -1.61
CA ALA A 105 5.25 -13.48 -0.79
C ALA A 105 5.17 -12.22 -1.66
N SER A 106 6.07 -12.05 -2.63
CA SER A 106 5.98 -10.95 -3.61
C SER A 106 4.67 -11.00 -4.41
N TYR A 107 4.30 -12.18 -4.92
CA TYR A 107 3.05 -12.37 -5.66
C TYR A 107 1.82 -12.08 -4.79
N TYR A 108 1.81 -12.57 -3.54
CA TYR A 108 0.74 -12.34 -2.58
C TYR A 108 0.54 -10.84 -2.29
N LEU A 109 1.62 -10.10 -1.98
CA LEU A 109 1.56 -8.67 -1.72
C LEU A 109 1.05 -7.88 -2.95
N ASN A 110 1.58 -8.18 -4.13
CA ASN A 110 1.17 -7.48 -5.35
C ASN A 110 -0.26 -7.82 -5.79
N GLN A 111 -0.71 -9.08 -5.64
CA GLN A 111 -2.00 -9.52 -6.18
C GLN A 111 -3.15 -9.39 -5.18
N TYR A 112 -2.91 -9.55 -3.88
CA TYR A 112 -3.96 -9.49 -2.85
C TYR A 112 -4.00 -8.15 -2.11
N LEU A 113 -2.85 -7.46 -1.96
CA LEU A 113 -2.77 -6.16 -1.30
C LEU A 113 -2.49 -4.99 -2.26
N ASN A 114 -2.22 -5.27 -3.54
CA ASN A 114 -1.82 -4.27 -4.54
C ASN A 114 -0.62 -3.40 -4.09
N MET A 115 0.35 -4.01 -3.42
CA MET A 115 1.55 -3.33 -2.89
C MET A 115 2.83 -4.11 -3.18
N SER A 116 3.90 -3.38 -3.46
CA SER A 116 5.26 -3.93 -3.35
C SER A 116 5.65 -4.12 -1.88
N PHE A 117 6.63 -4.99 -1.58
CA PHE A 117 7.12 -5.18 -0.22
C PHE A 117 7.59 -3.87 0.45
N THR A 118 8.35 -3.07 -0.27
CA THR A 118 8.83 -1.76 0.20
C THR A 118 7.67 -0.80 0.48
N ASP A 119 6.59 -0.86 -0.31
CA ASP A 119 5.41 -0.03 -0.11
C ASP A 119 4.54 -0.50 1.05
N PHE A 120 4.40 -1.81 1.23
CA PHE A 120 3.76 -2.41 2.40
C PHE A 120 4.45 -1.95 3.70
N LEU A 121 5.79 -2.06 3.77
CA LEU A 121 6.54 -1.58 4.94
C LEU A 121 6.37 -0.08 5.14
N GLN A 122 6.62 0.76 4.12
CA GLN A 122 6.50 2.22 4.27
C GLN A 122 5.08 2.65 4.69
N PHE A 123 4.03 2.00 4.21
CA PHE A 123 2.65 2.27 4.60
C PHE A 123 2.43 2.03 6.10
N HIS A 124 2.80 0.86 6.62
CA HIS A 124 2.67 0.54 8.04
C HIS A 124 3.55 1.42 8.92
N ARG A 125 4.82 1.67 8.51
CA ARG A 125 5.74 2.58 9.23
C ARG A 125 5.21 4.02 9.29
N ILE A 126 4.63 4.57 8.21
CA ILE A 126 4.02 5.91 8.24
C ILE A 126 2.80 5.97 9.16
N ASN A 127 1.97 4.93 9.19
CA ASN A 127 0.81 4.91 10.08
C ASN A 127 1.25 4.84 11.55
N GLU A 128 2.34 4.13 11.86
CA GLU A 128 2.93 4.15 13.21
C GLU A 128 3.58 5.51 13.55
N VAL A 129 4.27 6.16 12.61
CA VAL A 129 4.77 7.54 12.81
C VAL A 129 3.61 8.50 13.16
N LYS A 130 2.45 8.39 12.50
CA LYS A 130 1.27 9.22 12.83
C LYS A 130 0.80 8.96 14.27
N ASN A 131 0.85 7.72 14.75
CA ASN A 131 0.51 7.39 16.15
C ASN A 131 1.53 8.01 17.12
N MET A 132 2.81 7.84 16.83
CA MET A 132 3.91 8.33 17.67
C MET A 132 3.99 9.87 17.70
N MET A 133 3.65 10.57 16.61
CA MET A 133 3.54 12.03 16.58
C MET A 133 2.51 12.59 17.58
N ARG A 134 1.39 11.88 17.78
CA ARG A 134 0.31 12.26 18.72
C ARG A 134 0.73 12.03 20.16
N ILE A 135 1.34 10.88 20.44
CA ILE A 135 1.80 10.50 21.79
C ILE A 135 3.02 11.33 22.21
N LYS A 136 3.98 11.54 21.31
CA LYS A 136 5.27 12.21 21.56
C LYS A 136 5.39 13.53 20.80
N ALA A 137 4.42 14.43 20.94
CA ALA A 137 4.34 15.73 20.23
C ALA A 137 5.64 16.55 20.24
N ASN A 138 6.41 16.50 21.33
CA ASN A 138 7.65 17.26 21.55
C ASN A 138 8.94 16.53 21.11
N TYR A 139 8.89 15.26 20.68
CA TYR A 139 10.09 14.50 20.29
C TYR A 139 10.64 14.93 18.93
N ASN A 140 11.95 14.79 18.73
CA ASN A 140 12.57 15.01 17.42
C ASN A 140 11.92 14.08 16.37
N LEU A 141 11.56 14.66 15.22
CA LEU A 141 10.79 13.97 14.20
C LEU A 141 11.56 12.87 13.47
N LEU A 142 12.87 13.03 13.30
CA LEU A 142 13.73 11.99 12.73
C LEU A 142 13.87 10.81 13.69
N ASN A 143 13.99 11.07 15.00
CA ASN A 143 14.02 10.03 16.02
C ASN A 143 12.71 9.21 16.03
N ILE A 144 11.54 9.87 15.90
CA ILE A 144 10.26 9.14 15.76
C ILE A 144 10.28 8.24 14.51
N ALA A 145 10.79 8.74 13.37
CA ALA A 145 10.88 7.93 12.16
C ALA A 145 11.81 6.71 12.34
N PHE A 146 12.93 6.88 13.03
CA PHE A 146 13.88 5.80 13.34
C PHE A 146 13.26 4.78 14.32
N GLU A 147 12.56 5.22 15.38
CA GLU A 147 11.77 4.35 16.26
C GLU A 147 10.67 3.57 15.50
N CYS A 148 10.22 4.08 14.34
CA CYS A 148 9.25 3.41 13.45
C CYS A 148 9.91 2.64 12.29
N GLY A 149 11.21 2.38 12.33
CA GLY A 149 11.91 1.54 11.35
C GLY A 149 12.33 2.24 10.04
N PHE A 150 12.35 3.56 9.97
CA PHE A 150 12.98 4.23 8.83
C PHE A 150 14.50 4.30 9.02
N ASN A 151 15.27 3.81 8.05
CA ASN A 151 16.74 3.82 8.10
C ASN A 151 17.37 5.17 7.68
N SER A 152 16.57 6.17 7.28
CA SER A 152 17.07 7.42 6.72
C SER A 152 16.00 8.51 6.63
N ALA A 153 16.42 9.78 6.79
CA ALA A 153 15.52 10.93 6.61
C ALA A 153 14.88 10.99 5.21
N SER A 154 15.62 10.60 4.17
CA SER A 154 15.15 10.62 2.77
C SER A 154 14.10 9.55 2.49
N SER A 155 14.23 8.34 3.05
CA SER A 155 13.20 7.29 2.91
C SER A 155 11.91 7.71 3.63
N PHE A 156 12.04 8.23 4.85
CA PHE A 156 10.94 8.77 5.63
C PHE A 156 10.21 9.92 4.93
N HIS A 157 10.93 10.92 4.42
CA HIS A 157 10.32 12.05 3.71
C HIS A 157 9.53 11.59 2.47
N ARG A 158 10.12 10.70 1.66
CA ARG A 158 9.43 10.11 0.49
C ARG A 158 8.16 9.36 0.90
N ALA A 159 8.20 8.59 1.99
CA ALA A 159 7.03 7.88 2.49
C ALA A 159 5.96 8.84 3.02
N CYS A 160 6.31 9.89 3.78
CA CYS A 160 5.36 10.93 4.19
C CYS A 160 4.63 11.53 2.99
N VAL A 161 5.36 12.00 1.98
CA VAL A 161 4.75 12.61 0.79
C VAL A 161 3.89 11.58 0.04
N LYS A 162 4.37 10.34 -0.16
CA LYS A 162 3.62 9.28 -0.87
C LYS A 162 2.30 8.90 -0.18
N TYR A 163 2.30 8.75 1.14
CA TYR A 163 1.14 8.20 1.89
C TYR A 163 0.28 9.25 2.60
N THR A 164 0.68 10.52 2.60
CA THR A 164 -0.08 11.61 3.25
C THR A 164 -0.22 12.87 2.41
N GLY A 165 0.53 12.99 1.30
CA GLY A 165 0.57 14.21 0.47
C GLY A 165 1.26 15.41 1.13
N LYS A 166 1.92 15.21 2.28
CA LYS A 166 2.51 16.29 3.11
C LYS A 166 3.97 16.04 3.44
N SER A 167 4.71 17.10 3.73
CA SER A 167 6.03 16.95 4.34
C SER A 167 5.88 16.41 5.77
N PRO A 168 6.93 15.79 6.35
CA PRO A 168 6.91 15.33 7.73
C PRO A 168 6.53 16.42 8.76
N ARG A 169 6.93 17.68 8.51
CA ARG A 169 6.63 18.81 9.40
C ARG A 169 5.15 19.18 9.36
N ASP A 170 4.60 19.30 8.16
CA ASP A 170 3.21 19.72 7.96
C ASP A 170 2.25 18.63 8.45
N LEU A 171 2.60 17.35 8.25
CA LEU A 171 1.89 16.20 8.81
C LEU A 171 1.82 16.26 10.34
N ARG A 172 2.92 16.62 11.02
CA ARG A 172 2.88 16.82 12.49
C ARG A 172 1.96 17.98 12.87
N GLN A 173 2.05 19.11 12.19
CA GLN A 173 1.24 20.30 12.51
C GLN A 173 -0.27 20.01 12.37
N GLU A 174 -0.67 19.32 11.29
CA GLU A 174 -2.06 18.87 11.08
C GLU A 174 -2.57 17.94 12.18
N LEU A 175 -1.76 16.96 12.60
CA LEU A 175 -2.18 16.02 13.64
C LEU A 175 -2.39 16.70 15.00
N LEU A 176 -1.52 17.65 15.35
CA LEU A 176 -1.61 18.38 16.61
C LEU A 176 -2.76 19.41 16.62
N SER A 177 -3.03 20.09 15.51
CA SER A 177 -4.18 21.01 15.43
C SER A 177 -5.52 20.27 15.53
N THR A 178 -5.61 19.10 14.87
CA THR A 178 -6.80 18.23 14.90
C THR A 178 -7.07 17.61 16.30
N GLU A 179 -6.06 17.54 17.17
CA GLU A 179 -6.24 17.08 18.55
C GLU A 179 -6.71 18.18 19.50
N THR A 180 -6.23 19.41 19.30
CA THR A 180 -6.69 20.57 20.07
C THR A 180 -8.18 20.85 19.84
N GLN A 181 -8.67 20.73 18.61
CA GLN A 181 -10.09 20.92 18.27
C GLN A 181 -10.99 19.87 18.95
N ARG A 182 -10.64 18.57 18.84
CA ARG A 182 -11.46 17.48 19.41
C ARG A 182 -11.57 17.52 20.94
N LYS A 183 -10.56 18.05 21.64
CA LYS A 183 -10.65 18.26 23.10
C LYS A 183 -11.61 19.39 23.48
N GLY A 184 -11.61 20.49 22.72
CA GLY A 184 -12.53 21.62 22.97
C GLY A 184 -14.01 21.36 22.65
N GLU A 185 -14.33 20.24 21.98
CA GLU A 185 -15.71 19.81 21.70
C GLU A 185 -16.22 18.75 22.71
N SER A 186 -15.40 18.36 23.69
CA SER A 186 -15.73 17.33 24.69
C SER A 186 -15.62 17.81 26.15
N GLU A 187 -15.55 19.13 26.35
CA GLU A 187 -15.67 19.87 27.62
C GLU A 187 -16.94 20.75 27.61
#